data_AF-A0A9X4LVG2-F1
#
_entry.id   AF-A0A9X4LVG2-F1
#
_cell.length_a   1.000
_cell.length_b   1.000
_cell.length_c   1.000
_cell.angle_alpha   90.00
_cell.angle_beta   90.00
_cell.angle_gamma   90.00
#
_symmetry.space_group_name_H-M   'P 1'
#
loop_
_entity.id
_entity.type
_entity.pdbx_description
1 polymer ?
#
loop_
_entity_poly.entity_id
_entity_poly.type
_entity_poly.pdbx_seq_one_letter_code
_entity_poly.pdbx_strand_id
1 'polypeptide(L)'
;MRALRKCCRPGCNNPAVATLTYVYSDSTAVVGPLATNEEPHSWDLCEAHAVRITAPRNWELVRYEGGFAVGEPDEDDLTALAEAVREAGRGERAVPAPEDGEDPARPISIAARTGRRGHLRVLPDPTQ
;
A
#
# COMPACT_ATOMS: atom_id res chain seq x y z
N MET A 1 5.51 3.64 11.72
CA MET A 1 5.06 4.42 10.55
C MET A 1 6.31 4.93 9.85
N ARG A 2 6.53 4.57 8.59
CA ARG A 2 7.63 5.16 7.79
C ARG A 2 7.28 6.63 7.55
N ALA A 3 8.18 7.54 7.89
CA ALA A 3 8.00 8.95 7.60
C ALA A 3 7.96 9.13 6.08
N LEU A 4 7.00 9.91 5.57
CA LEU A 4 6.94 10.28 4.16
C LEU A 4 8.17 11.12 3.83
N ARG A 5 8.90 10.71 2.79
CA ARG A 5 10.04 11.49 2.28
C ARG A 5 9.55 12.81 1.74
N LYS A 6 10.31 13.87 2.00
CA LYS A 6 9.96 15.24 1.63
C LYS A 6 10.83 15.69 0.49
N CYS A 7 10.31 16.64 -0.29
CA CYS A 7 11.10 17.30 -1.32
C CYS A 7 12.36 17.96 -0.71
N CYS A 8 13.51 17.76 -1.35
CA CYS A 8 14.79 18.31 -0.92
C CYS A 8 14.94 19.82 -1.21
N ARG A 9 13.97 20.45 -1.87
CA ARG A 9 14.07 21.86 -2.27
C ARG A 9 13.89 22.77 -1.05
N PRO A 10 14.77 23.75 -0.81
CA PRO A 10 14.66 24.64 0.34
C PRO A 10 13.29 25.31 0.41
N GLY A 11 12.63 25.23 1.57
CA GLY A 11 11.29 25.79 1.79
C GLY A 11 10.11 24.96 1.25
N CYS A 12 10.37 23.83 0.59
CA CYS A 12 9.31 22.92 0.16
C CYS A 12 9.04 21.85 1.22
N ASN A 13 7.78 21.71 1.63
CA ASN A 13 7.35 20.66 2.57
C ASN A 13 6.48 19.58 1.89
N ASN A 14 6.34 19.64 0.57
CA ASN A 14 5.51 18.70 -0.18
C ASN A 14 6.12 17.28 -0.14
N PRO A 15 5.28 16.24 -0.16
CA PRO A 15 5.76 14.86 -0.25
C PRO A 15 6.56 14.67 -1.54
N ALA A 16 7.64 13.89 -1.45
CA ALA A 16 8.39 13.48 -2.61
C ALA A 16 7.66 12.38 -3.38
N VAL A 17 7.71 12.45 -4.70
CA VAL A 17 7.11 11.48 -5.64
C VAL A 17 8.05 11.10 -6.79
N ALA A 18 9.18 11.80 -6.90
CA ALA A 18 10.22 11.53 -7.88
C ALA A 18 11.58 11.53 -7.21
N THR A 19 12.52 10.81 -7.80
CA THR A 19 13.93 10.83 -7.41
C THR A 19 14.77 11.30 -8.60
N LEU A 20 15.62 12.29 -8.35
CA LEU A 20 16.61 12.81 -9.28
C LEU A 20 17.97 12.18 -8.98
N THR A 21 18.66 11.74 -10.03
CA THR A 21 20.03 11.22 -9.96
C THR A 21 20.88 11.86 -11.05
N TYR A 22 22.14 12.19 -10.73
CA TYR A 22 23.12 12.69 -11.69
C TYR A 22 24.13 11.61 -12.04
N VAL A 23 24.23 11.29 -13.33
CA VAL A 23 25.23 10.40 -13.90
C VAL A 23 26.32 11.28 -14.54
N TYR A 24 27.35 11.58 -13.76
CA TYR A 24 28.39 12.54 -14.15
C TYR A 24 29.23 12.09 -15.33
N SER A 25 29.53 10.79 -15.45
CA SER A 25 30.28 10.24 -16.59
C SER A 25 29.61 10.55 -17.92
N ASP A 26 28.28 10.53 -17.91
CA ASP A 26 27.45 10.62 -19.11
C ASP A 26 26.83 12.02 -19.24
N SER A 27 27.18 12.95 -18.34
CA SER A 27 26.57 14.29 -18.26
C SER A 27 25.05 14.24 -18.33
N THR A 28 24.44 13.33 -17.58
CA THR A 28 22.99 13.07 -17.64
C THR A 28 22.34 13.23 -16.27
N ALA A 29 21.20 13.90 -16.24
CA ALA A 29 20.32 13.97 -15.08
C ALA A 29 19.06 13.17 -15.37
N VAL A 30 18.74 12.22 -14.48
CA VAL A 30 17.57 11.33 -14.63
C VAL A 30 16.57 11.65 -13.54
N VAL A 31 15.34 11.98 -13.92
CA VAL A 31 14.21 12.13 -13.01
C VAL A 31 13.29 10.93 -13.19
N GLY A 32 13.33 10.02 -12.22
CA GLY A 32 12.53 8.80 -12.21
C GLY A 32 11.47 8.79 -11.11
N PRO A 33 10.64 7.73 -11.05
CA PRO A 33 9.74 7.48 -9.93
C PRO A 33 10.50 7.49 -8.60
N LEU A 34 9.80 7.78 -7.50
CA LEU A 34 10.40 7.80 -6.16
C LEU A 34 11.08 6.45 -5.84
N ALA A 35 12.41 6.46 -5.66
CA ALA A 35 13.21 5.26 -5.42
C ALA A 35 12.77 4.54 -4.14
N THR A 36 12.62 3.21 -4.11
CA THR A 36 12.04 2.51 -2.95
C THR A 36 12.80 2.71 -1.62
N ASN A 37 14.11 2.96 -1.71
CA ASN A 37 14.99 3.23 -0.58
C ASN A 37 15.65 4.60 -0.74
N GLU A 38 16.07 5.18 0.38
CA GLU A 38 16.86 6.41 0.38
C GLU A 38 18.29 6.09 -0.07
N GLU A 39 18.73 6.71 -1.17
CA GLU A 39 20.08 6.56 -1.69
C GLU A 39 20.91 7.83 -1.41
N PRO A 40 22.15 7.70 -0.90
CA PRO A 40 22.98 8.87 -0.53
C PRO A 40 23.29 9.86 -1.65
N HIS A 41 23.17 9.45 -2.92
CA HIS A 41 23.48 10.25 -4.10
C HIS A 41 22.24 10.60 -4.93
N SER A 42 21.07 10.56 -4.28
CA SER A 42 19.78 10.84 -4.91
C SER A 42 19.10 12.03 -4.25
N TRP A 43 18.25 12.72 -5.00
CA TRP A 43 17.49 13.87 -4.52
C TRP A 43 16.00 13.65 -4.75
N ASP A 44 15.25 13.64 -3.66
CA ASP A 44 13.82 13.43 -3.69
C ASP A 44 13.07 14.75 -4.00
N LEU A 45 12.19 14.72 -4.99
CA LEU A 45 11.46 15.88 -5.52
C LEU A 45 9.95 15.65 -5.41
N CYS A 46 9.20 16.70 -5.07
CA CYS A 46 7.76 16.70 -5.28
C CYS A 46 7.45 16.90 -6.77
N GLU A 47 6.22 16.60 -7.18
CA GLU A 47 5.78 16.66 -8.57
C GLU A 47 6.10 18.01 -9.23
N ALA A 48 5.73 19.12 -8.58
CA ALA A 48 5.98 20.46 -9.09
C ALA A 48 7.47 20.74 -9.33
N HIS A 49 8.36 20.23 -8.48
CA HIS A 49 9.80 20.39 -8.64
C HIS A 49 10.39 19.41 -9.64
N ALA A 50 9.87 18.19 -9.74
CA ALA A 50 10.28 17.21 -10.73
C ALA A 50 9.98 17.68 -12.17
N VAL A 51 8.87 18.38 -12.37
CA VAL A 51 8.52 18.97 -13.69
C VAL A 51 9.39 20.18 -14.01
N ARG A 52 9.62 21.07 -13.02
CA ARG A 52 10.32 22.35 -13.24
C ARG A 52 11.84 22.24 -13.25
N ILE A 53 12.41 21.17 -12.72
CA ILE A 53 13.86 21.04 -12.65
C ILE A 53 14.48 21.00 -14.04
N THR A 54 15.65 21.60 -14.16
CA THR A 54 16.45 21.65 -15.38
C THR A 54 17.81 21.04 -15.11
N ALA A 55 18.39 20.40 -16.13
CA ALA A 55 19.74 19.88 -16.04
C ALA A 55 20.77 21.02 -16.19
N PRO A 56 22.01 20.81 -15.73
CA PRO A 56 23.12 21.72 -16.01
C PRO A 56 23.31 21.97 -17.52
N ARG A 57 24.10 23.01 -17.87
CA ARG A 57 24.38 23.30 -19.28
C ARG A 57 25.13 22.13 -19.91
N ASN A 58 24.76 21.78 -21.14
CA ASN A 58 25.30 20.64 -21.90
C ASN A 58 25.08 19.28 -21.23
N TRP A 59 24.11 19.16 -20.33
CA TRP A 59 23.67 17.88 -19.79
C TRP A 59 22.34 17.44 -20.41
N GLU A 60 22.18 16.14 -20.57
CA GLU A 60 20.90 15.54 -20.98
C GLU A 60 19.97 15.41 -19.76
N LEU A 61 18.68 15.67 -19.95
CA LEU A 61 17.65 15.51 -18.92
C LEU A 61 16.64 14.46 -19.35
N VAL A 62 16.72 13.28 -18.74
CA VAL A 62 15.81 12.16 -18.98
C VAL A 62 14.71 12.18 -17.94
N ARG A 63 13.45 12.11 -18.36
CA ARG A 63 12.29 12.06 -17.48
C ARG A 63 11.48 10.79 -17.72
N TYR A 64 10.96 10.22 -16.64
CA TYR A 64 9.96 9.16 -16.73
C TYR A 64 8.65 9.68 -17.33
N GLU A 65 8.12 8.99 -18.34
CA GLU A 65 6.94 9.43 -19.10
C GLU A 65 5.60 9.12 -18.42
N GLY A 66 5.55 8.19 -17.47
CA GLY A 66 4.31 7.77 -16.80
C GLY A 66 3.84 8.69 -15.66
N GLY A 67 4.41 9.89 -15.53
CA GLY A 67 4.08 10.83 -14.45
C GLY A 67 4.56 10.37 -13.06
N PHE A 68 4.29 11.20 -12.04
CA PHE A 68 4.68 10.93 -10.64
C PHE A 68 3.49 10.86 -9.69
N ALA A 69 2.30 11.24 -10.16
CA ALA A 69 1.08 11.02 -9.42
C ALA A 69 0.82 9.51 -9.35
N VAL A 70 0.56 9.00 -8.14
CA VAL A 70 -0.27 7.80 -8.02
C VAL A 70 -1.63 8.28 -8.52
N GLY A 71 -1.94 8.03 -9.79
CA GLY A 71 -3.26 8.34 -10.33
C GLY A 71 -4.31 7.74 -9.40
N GLU A 72 -5.40 8.48 -9.17
CA GLU A 72 -6.57 7.82 -8.59
C GLU A 72 -6.89 6.61 -9.50
N PRO A 73 -7.06 5.41 -8.93
CA PRO A 73 -7.43 4.24 -9.72
C PRO A 73 -8.66 4.59 -10.54
N ASP A 74 -8.65 4.23 -11.82
CA ASP A 74 -9.76 4.56 -12.69
C ASP A 74 -11.02 3.77 -12.29
N GLU A 75 -12.18 4.14 -12.85
CA GLU A 75 -13.43 3.45 -12.51
C GLU A 75 -13.42 1.96 -12.92
N ASP A 76 -12.61 1.59 -13.91
CA ASP A 76 -12.46 0.21 -14.36
C ASP A 76 -11.65 -0.61 -13.34
N ASP A 77 -10.53 -0.07 -12.85
CA ASP A 77 -9.71 -0.60 -11.76
C ASP A 77 -10.55 -0.80 -10.50
N LEU A 78 -11.37 0.20 -10.15
CA LEU A 78 -12.27 0.10 -8.99
C LEU A 78 -13.32 -0.99 -9.17
N THR A 79 -13.86 -1.13 -10.38
CA THR A 79 -14.84 -2.18 -10.72
C THR A 79 -14.19 -3.57 -10.67
N ALA A 80 -13.00 -3.72 -11.25
CA ALA A 80 -12.22 -4.96 -11.24
C ALA A 80 -11.88 -5.41 -9.82
N LEU A 81 -11.48 -4.48 -8.95
CA LEU A 81 -11.26 -4.76 -7.52
C LEU A 81 -12.54 -5.21 -6.82
N ALA A 82 -13.68 -4.57 -7.09
CA ALA A 82 -14.95 -4.95 -6.51
C ALA A 82 -15.38 -6.38 -6.93
N GLU A 83 -15.13 -6.77 -8.17
CA GLU A 83 -15.37 -8.13 -8.66
C GLU A 83 -14.44 -9.16 -8.03
N ALA A 84 -13.13 -8.87 -7.98
CA ALA A 84 -12.15 -9.75 -7.38
C ALA A 84 -12.48 -10.04 -5.90
N VAL A 85 -12.88 -9.02 -5.14
CA VAL A 85 -13.30 -9.17 -3.74
C VAL A 85 -14.57 -10.02 -3.61
N ARG A 86 -15.57 -9.82 -4.49
CA ARG A 86 -16.80 -10.65 -4.51
C ARG A 86 -16.48 -12.12 -4.75
N GLU A 87 -15.55 -12.41 -5.67
CA GLU A 87 -15.19 -13.78 -5.99
C GLU A 87 -14.37 -14.45 -4.87
N ALA A 88 -13.41 -13.73 -4.27
CA ALA A 88 -12.65 -14.22 -3.13
C ALA A 88 -13.58 -14.58 -1.94
N GLY A 89 -14.60 -13.77 -1.66
CA GLY A 89 -15.58 -14.04 -0.60
C GLY A 89 -16.52 -15.22 -0.87
N ARG A 90 -16.76 -15.58 -2.16
CA ARG A 90 -17.56 -16.78 -2.50
C ARG A 90 -16.84 -18.08 -2.18
N GLY A 91 -15.52 -18.13 -2.37
CA GLY A 91 -14.70 -19.30 -2.05
C GLY A 91 -14.66 -19.61 -0.54
N GLU A 92 -14.68 -18.58 0.31
CA GLU A 92 -14.69 -18.73 1.77
C GLU A 92 -16.07 -19.13 2.33
N ARG A 93 -17.17 -18.73 1.65
CA ARG A 93 -18.54 -19.07 2.05
C ARG A 93 -18.96 -20.47 1.60
N ALA A 94 -18.26 -21.07 0.63
CA ALA A 94 -18.50 -22.42 0.17
C ALA A 94 -17.96 -23.49 1.14
N VAL A 95 -18.45 -23.48 2.39
CA VAL A 95 -18.52 -24.70 3.19
C VAL A 95 -19.88 -25.32 2.87
N PRO A 96 -19.94 -26.53 2.27
CA PRO A 96 -21.22 -27.13 1.92
C PRO A 96 -22.05 -27.33 3.20
N ALA A 97 -23.27 -26.80 3.19
CA ALA A 97 -24.28 -27.16 4.17
C ALA A 97 -24.57 -28.66 4.02
N PRO A 98 -24.55 -29.45 5.11
CA PRO A 98 -25.04 -30.82 5.03
C PRO A 98 -26.56 -30.77 4.77
N GLU A 99 -26.92 -31.31 3.62
CA GLU A 99 -28.28 -31.53 3.14
C GLU A 99 -29.15 -32.34 4.13
N ASP A 100 -30.39 -31.89 4.26
CA ASP A 100 -31.37 -32.29 5.27
C ASP A 100 -31.66 -33.80 5.30
N GLY A 101 -31.50 -34.39 6.49
CA GLY A 101 -32.10 -35.66 6.89
C GLY A 101 -32.93 -35.43 8.14
N GLU A 102 -34.25 -35.34 7.98
CA GLU A 102 -35.23 -35.12 9.04
C GLU A 102 -35.28 -36.32 10.00
N ASP A 103 -35.03 -36.10 11.29
CA ASP A 103 -35.33 -37.07 12.36
C ASP A 103 -35.75 -36.28 13.63
N PRO A 104 -37.01 -36.37 14.11
CA PRO A 104 -37.54 -35.46 15.12
C PRO A 104 -37.28 -36.00 16.52
N ALA A 105 -36.04 -35.97 17.00
CA ALA A 105 -35.77 -36.04 18.43
C ALA A 105 -34.33 -35.64 18.79
N ARG A 106 -34.22 -34.85 19.88
CA ARG A 106 -33.07 -34.69 20.83
C ARG A 106 -32.22 -33.41 20.64
N PRO A 107 -31.50 -32.96 21.70
CA PRO A 107 -31.95 -31.89 22.57
C PRO A 107 -31.02 -30.67 22.54
N ILE A 108 -31.40 -29.63 23.28
CA ILE A 108 -30.75 -28.33 23.44
C ILE A 108 -29.23 -28.43 23.59
N SER A 109 -28.55 -27.63 22.77
CA SER A 109 -27.10 -27.41 22.69
C SER A 109 -26.49 -26.91 24.01
N ILE A 110 -25.60 -27.71 24.61
CA ILE A 110 -24.66 -27.22 25.64
C ILE A 110 -23.29 -27.93 25.50
N ALA A 111 -22.26 -27.10 25.29
CA ALA A 111 -20.84 -27.33 25.57
C ALA A 111 -20.06 -28.38 24.73
N ALA A 112 -19.45 -27.90 23.64
CA ALA A 112 -18.15 -28.41 23.21
C ALA A 112 -17.05 -27.49 23.79
N ARG A 113 -16.55 -27.86 24.97
CA ARG A 113 -15.25 -27.40 25.46
C ARG A 113 -14.20 -28.33 24.84
N THR A 114 -13.27 -27.81 24.04
CA THR A 114 -11.83 -28.14 24.09
C THR A 114 -10.99 -27.34 23.09
N GLY A 115 -10.32 -26.30 23.62
CA GLY A 115 -8.87 -26.14 23.50
C GLY A 115 -8.23 -25.78 22.16
N ARG A 116 -8.17 -24.49 21.82
CA ARG A 116 -7.01 -23.87 21.14
C ARG A 116 -6.71 -22.47 21.72
N ARG A 117 -5.77 -22.47 22.66
CA ARG A 117 -4.89 -21.39 23.18
C ARG A 117 -5.18 -19.94 22.73
N GLY A 118 -6.10 -19.28 23.43
CA GLY A 118 -6.07 -17.83 23.62
C GLY A 118 -5.29 -17.50 24.90
N HIS A 119 -4.22 -16.71 24.80
CA HIS A 119 -3.39 -16.25 25.93
C HIS A 119 -3.97 -14.99 26.61
N LEU A 120 -5.27 -14.75 26.44
CA LEU A 120 -5.94 -13.60 27.01
C LEU A 120 -6.64 -14.01 28.30
N ARG A 121 -6.08 -13.61 29.44
CA ARG A 121 -6.77 -13.64 30.73
C ARG A 121 -7.46 -12.30 30.92
N VAL A 122 -8.77 -12.34 31.15
CA VAL A 122 -9.52 -11.21 31.68
C VAL A 122 -9.18 -11.10 33.17
N LEU A 123 -8.60 -9.98 33.58
CA LEU A 123 -8.44 -9.62 34.99
C LEU A 123 -9.78 -9.07 35.50
N PRO A 124 -10.30 -9.55 36.64
CA PRO A 124 -11.51 -8.97 37.23
C PRO A 124 -11.24 -7.53 37.69
N ASP A 125 -12.25 -6.68 37.51
CA ASP A 125 -12.24 -5.26 37.83
C ASP A 125 -12.12 -5.04 39.35
N PRO A 126 -11.17 -4.24 39.86
CA PRO A 126 -11.02 -4.00 41.29
C PRO A 126 -11.95 -2.87 41.73
N THR A 127 -13.12 -3.21 42.25
CA THR A 127 -13.91 -2.30 43.10
C THR A 127 -14.58 -3.02 44.26
N GLN A 128 -13.83 -3.22 45.35
CA GLN A 128 -14.10 -2.79 46.73
C GLN A 128 -13.11 -3.42 47.71
#